data_AF-A0A1I5XWW8-F1
#
_entry.id   AF-A0A1I5XWW8-F1
#
_cell.length_a   1.000
_cell.length_b   1.000
_cell.length_c   1.000
_cell.angle_alpha   90.00
_cell.angle_beta   90.00
_cell.angle_gamma   90.00
#
_symmetry.space_group_name_H-M   'P 1'
#
loop_
_entity.id
_entity.type
_entity.pdbx_description
1 polymer ?
#
loop_
_entity_poly.entity_id
_entity_poly.type
_entity_poly.pdbx_seq_one_letter_code
_entity_poly.pdbx_strand_id
1 'polypeptide(L)'
;MFRNFMIIVLSLIFLVTIGMLVEYTQHSQNSLRANAYQLKMDILAIIKGLLDKPRERHIFDPGLSTELKAIVEPFSAPGMDIDTICGFNNIPLISIEFVPSQKMETEDIATLSERLKLKFRRYYTSRGLGWRCFPTYTQSENFVQIIIYYGEFQEDMKPLMTKYQEVLREKNSSDFGHLRDEDLDTEIKKLKKS
;
A
#
# COMPACT_ATOMS: atom_id res chain seq x y z
N MET A 1 16.70 -47.42 10.76
CA MET A 1 16.85 -46.47 9.63
C MET A 1 15.66 -46.53 8.66
N PHE A 2 15.24 -47.72 8.20
CA PHE A 2 14.12 -47.90 7.26
C PHE A 2 12.76 -47.37 7.74
N ARG A 3 12.42 -47.56 9.02
CA ARG A 3 11.16 -47.08 9.61
C ARG A 3 11.02 -45.55 9.58
N ASN A 4 12.09 -44.83 9.92
CA ASN A 4 12.08 -43.36 9.92
C ASN A 4 12.04 -42.80 8.49
N PHE A 5 12.70 -43.46 7.55
CA PHE A 5 12.62 -43.13 6.13
C PHE A 5 11.20 -43.27 5.58
N MET A 6 10.53 -44.40 5.88
CA MET A 6 9.12 -44.62 5.52
C MET A 6 8.19 -43.54 6.07
N ILE A 7 8.36 -43.16 7.35
CA ILE A 7 7.54 -42.11 7.97
C ILE A 7 7.71 -40.78 7.23
N ILE A 8 8.95 -40.38 6.93
CA ILE A 8 9.23 -39.12 6.21
C ILE A 8 8.57 -39.12 4.82
N VAL A 9 8.68 -40.22 4.08
CA VAL A 9 8.08 -40.35 2.75
C VAL A 9 6.55 -40.25 2.83
N LEU A 10 5.92 -40.95 3.79
CA LEU A 10 4.47 -40.89 3.99
C LEU A 10 4.00 -39.49 4.39
N SER A 11 4.74 -38.81 5.26
CA SER A 11 4.43 -37.42 5.65
C SER A 11 4.53 -36.45 4.46
N LEU A 12 5.52 -36.62 3.57
CA LEU A 12 5.65 -35.83 2.35
C LEU A 12 4.48 -36.05 1.39
N ILE A 13 4.11 -37.30 1.15
CA ILE A 13 2.95 -37.64 0.30
C ILE A 13 1.67 -37.02 0.89
N PHE A 14 1.49 -37.12 2.20
CA PHE A 14 0.34 -36.56 2.90
C PHE A 14 0.28 -35.02 2.77
N LEU A 15 1.41 -34.33 2.95
CA LEU A 15 1.51 -32.88 2.78
C LEU A 15 1.16 -32.43 1.35
N VAL A 16 1.70 -33.11 0.33
CA VAL A 16 1.37 -32.83 -1.08
C VAL A 16 -0.12 -33.08 -1.34
N THR A 17 -0.67 -34.15 -0.79
CA THR A 17 -2.10 -34.48 -0.96
C THR A 17 -2.99 -33.41 -0.35
N ILE A 18 -2.69 -32.94 0.86
CA ILE A 18 -3.41 -31.84 1.51
C ILE A 18 -3.28 -30.56 0.69
N GLY A 19 -2.07 -30.20 0.26
CA GLY A 19 -1.83 -28.99 -0.55
C GLY A 19 -2.65 -28.99 -1.84
N MET A 20 -2.71 -30.12 -2.54
CA MET A 20 -3.55 -30.28 -3.73
C MET A 20 -5.05 -30.16 -3.42
N LEU A 21 -5.48 -30.65 -2.25
CA LEU A 21 -6.87 -30.58 -1.81
C LEU A 21 -7.27 -29.13 -1.51
N VAL A 22 -6.40 -28.37 -0.85
CA VAL A 22 -6.59 -26.92 -0.59
C VAL A 22 -6.69 -26.17 -1.92
N GLU A 23 -5.74 -26.37 -2.84
CA GLU A 23 -5.79 -25.73 -4.16
C GLU A 23 -7.06 -26.07 -4.94
N TYR A 24 -7.51 -27.32 -4.88
CA TYR A 24 -8.76 -27.72 -5.53
C TYR A 24 -9.99 -27.05 -4.91
N THR A 25 -10.02 -26.83 -3.59
CA THR A 25 -11.13 -26.12 -2.93
C THR A 25 -11.15 -24.63 -3.28
N GLN A 26 -10.00 -24.00 -3.46
CA GLN A 26 -9.88 -22.57 -3.78
C GLN A 26 -10.04 -22.29 -5.28
N HIS A 27 -9.62 -23.24 -6.12
CA HIS A 27 -9.61 -23.13 -7.57
C HIS A 27 -10.35 -24.31 -8.24
N SER A 28 -11.61 -24.51 -7.91
CA SER A 28 -12.41 -25.68 -8.32
C SER A 28 -12.63 -25.82 -9.84
N GLN A 29 -12.42 -24.74 -10.60
CA GLN A 29 -12.56 -24.73 -12.06
C GLN A 29 -11.26 -25.11 -12.80
N ASN A 30 -10.14 -25.21 -12.10
CA ASN A 30 -8.85 -25.49 -12.69
C ASN A 30 -8.65 -27.01 -12.90
N SER A 31 -7.96 -27.36 -13.99
CA SER A 31 -7.52 -28.74 -14.19
C SER A 31 -6.52 -29.17 -13.11
N LEU A 32 -6.43 -30.48 -12.83
CA LEU A 32 -5.47 -31.05 -11.87
C LEU A 32 -4.03 -30.58 -12.13
N ARG A 33 -3.66 -30.45 -13.41
CA ARG A 33 -2.33 -29.99 -13.84
C ARG A 33 -2.11 -28.50 -13.53
N ALA A 34 -3.14 -27.68 -13.67
CA ALA A 34 -3.09 -26.26 -13.30
C ALA A 34 -2.96 -26.10 -11.78
N ASN A 35 -3.70 -26.88 -10.99
CA ASN A 35 -3.58 -26.85 -9.52
C ASN A 35 -2.21 -27.33 -9.03
N ALA A 36 -1.63 -28.35 -9.67
CA ALA A 36 -0.26 -28.77 -9.36
C ALA A 36 0.79 -27.70 -9.69
N TYR A 37 0.58 -26.94 -10.77
CA TYR A 37 1.45 -25.82 -11.12
C TYR A 37 1.31 -24.67 -10.11
N GLN A 38 0.08 -24.36 -9.70
CA GLN A 38 -0.21 -23.34 -8.70
C GLN A 38 0.44 -23.70 -7.36
N LEU A 39 0.21 -24.93 -6.85
CA LEU A 39 0.84 -25.44 -5.63
C LEU A 39 2.38 -25.35 -5.68
N LYS A 40 2.99 -25.67 -6.83
CA LYS A 40 4.44 -25.53 -7.01
C LYS A 40 4.89 -24.07 -6.88
N MET A 41 4.15 -23.14 -7.49
CA MET A 41 4.46 -21.71 -7.40
C MET A 41 4.33 -21.20 -5.97
N ASP A 42 3.32 -21.66 -5.23
CA ASP A 42 3.08 -21.26 -3.85
C ASP A 42 4.16 -21.81 -2.90
N ILE A 43 4.58 -23.08 -3.08
CA ILE A 43 5.72 -23.65 -2.33
C ILE A 43 7.00 -22.85 -2.60
N LEU A 44 7.27 -22.48 -3.86
CA LEU A 44 8.43 -21.67 -4.21
C LEU A 44 8.35 -20.27 -3.59
N ALA A 45 7.16 -19.66 -3.54
CA ALA A 45 6.94 -18.38 -2.89
C ALA A 45 7.18 -18.46 -1.38
N ILE A 46 6.70 -19.52 -0.72
CA ILE A 46 6.93 -19.77 0.71
C ILE A 46 8.41 -19.96 1.01
N ILE A 47 9.11 -20.81 0.24
CA ILE A 47 10.55 -21.04 0.43
C ILE A 47 11.33 -19.75 0.24
N LYS A 48 11.00 -18.96 -0.80
CA LYS A 48 11.60 -17.63 -0.99
C LYS A 48 11.31 -16.71 0.20
N GLY A 49 10.08 -16.66 0.68
CA GLY A 49 9.71 -15.84 1.85
C GLY A 49 10.42 -16.26 3.14
N LEU A 50 10.70 -17.55 3.33
CA LEU A 50 11.44 -18.06 4.48
C LEU A 50 12.96 -17.79 4.40
N LEU A 51 13.50 -17.65 3.19
CA LEU A 51 14.92 -17.40 2.94
C LEU A 51 15.24 -15.92 2.74
N ASP A 52 14.26 -15.11 2.34
CA ASP A 52 14.39 -13.67 2.23
C ASP A 52 14.63 -13.09 3.63
N LYS A 53 15.63 -12.22 3.75
CA LYS A 53 15.85 -11.47 4.98
C LYS A 53 14.61 -10.63 5.28
N PRO A 54 14.23 -10.45 6.57
CA PRO A 54 13.17 -9.53 6.92
C PRO A 54 13.52 -8.17 6.32
N ARG A 55 12.64 -7.67 5.45
CA ARG A 55 12.83 -6.38 4.80
C ARG A 55 12.46 -5.31 5.80
N GLU A 56 13.46 -4.59 6.27
CA GLU A 56 13.26 -3.42 7.11
C GLU A 56 12.70 -2.30 6.23
N ARG A 57 11.53 -1.77 6.61
CA ARG A 57 10.93 -0.61 5.95
C ARG A 57 11.76 0.63 6.20
N HIS A 58 11.76 1.53 5.23
CA HIS A 58 12.44 2.82 5.35
C HIS A 58 11.87 3.61 6.52
N ILE A 59 12.73 3.97 7.47
CA ILE A 59 12.36 4.84 8.58
C ILE A 59 12.52 6.29 8.10
N PHE A 60 11.45 7.07 8.22
CA PHE A 60 11.47 8.47 7.80
C PHE A 60 12.33 9.31 8.72
N ASP A 61 13.19 10.14 8.13
CA ASP A 61 13.95 11.11 8.90
C ASP A 61 12.99 12.16 9.49
N PRO A 62 13.28 12.69 10.69
CA PRO A 62 12.53 13.81 11.26
C PRO A 62 12.43 15.01 10.30
N GLY A 63 13.43 15.21 9.44
CA GLY A 63 13.45 16.28 8.44
C GLY A 63 12.30 16.21 7.44
N LEU A 64 11.87 15.01 7.03
CA LEU A 64 10.71 14.87 6.14
C LEU A 64 9.44 15.40 6.82
N SER A 65 9.23 15.07 8.10
CA SER A 65 8.08 15.57 8.85
C SER A 65 8.11 17.10 8.94
N THR A 66 9.26 17.70 9.25
CA THR A 66 9.40 19.17 9.28
C THR A 66 9.07 19.80 7.93
N GLU A 67 9.55 19.22 6.83
CA GLU A 67 9.28 19.72 5.49
C GLU A 67 7.81 19.60 5.08
N LEU A 68 7.13 18.52 5.48
CA LEU A 68 5.69 18.35 5.24
C LEU A 68 4.87 19.36 6.07
N LYS A 69 5.23 19.57 7.34
CA LYS A 69 4.59 20.57 8.20
C LYS A 69 4.75 21.99 7.62
N ALA A 70 5.93 22.35 7.12
CA ALA A 70 6.18 23.65 6.52
C ALA A 70 5.34 23.91 5.25
N ILE A 71 4.91 22.87 4.53
CA ILE A 71 4.02 23.01 3.36
C ILE A 71 2.58 23.36 3.80
N VAL A 72 2.16 22.84 4.96
CA VAL A 72 0.78 22.93 5.48
C VAL A 72 0.59 24.11 6.44
N GLU A 73 1.67 24.57 7.07
CA GLU A 73 1.70 25.69 8.01
C GLU A 73 0.95 26.95 7.52
N PRO A 74 1.07 27.40 6.25
CA PRO A 74 0.35 28.58 5.76
C PRO A 74 -1.18 28.42 5.75
N PHE A 75 -1.67 27.18 5.76
CA PHE A 75 -3.10 26.85 5.74
C PHE A 75 -3.63 26.52 7.14
N SER A 76 -2.74 26.40 8.12
CA SER A 76 -3.08 25.99 9.48
C SER A 76 -3.46 27.18 10.36
N ALA A 77 -4.36 26.96 11.30
CA ALA A 77 -4.74 27.95 12.29
C ALA A 77 -3.52 28.32 13.16
N PRO A 78 -3.24 29.63 13.39
CA PRO A 78 -2.10 30.06 14.18
C PRO A 78 -2.11 29.46 15.59
N GLY A 79 -0.99 28.88 16.02
CA GLY A 79 -0.83 28.28 17.35
C GLY A 79 -1.44 26.90 17.51
N MET A 80 -1.99 26.30 16.44
CA MET A 80 -2.40 24.89 16.44
C MET A 80 -1.27 24.00 15.95
N ASP A 81 -1.18 22.81 16.53
CA ASP A 81 -0.19 21.82 16.12
C ASP A 81 -0.57 21.15 14.78
N ILE A 82 0.46 20.81 13.99
CA ILE A 82 0.33 19.99 12.79
C ILE A 82 0.90 18.62 13.13
N ASP A 83 0.07 17.59 12.97
CA ASP A 83 0.45 16.22 13.24
C ASP A 83 0.91 15.52 11.97
N THR A 84 1.94 14.69 12.11
CA THR A 84 2.44 13.83 11.02
C THR A 84 2.66 12.44 11.58
N ILE A 85 1.90 11.48 11.11
CA ILE A 85 1.91 10.10 11.61
C ILE A 85 2.28 9.17 10.46
N CYS A 86 3.30 8.35 10.68
CA CYS A 86 3.63 7.24 9.79
C CYS A 86 2.92 5.99 10.30
N GLY A 87 2.17 5.32 9.42
CA GLY A 87 1.35 4.17 9.78
C GLY A 87 1.48 3.02 8.79
N PHE A 88 0.99 1.87 9.21
CA PHE A 88 0.86 0.70 8.36
C PHE A 88 -0.48 0.00 8.65
N ASN A 89 -1.37 -0.02 7.66
CA ASN A 89 -2.62 -0.75 7.75
C ASN A 89 -2.83 -1.52 6.43
N ASN A 90 -2.15 -2.65 6.30
CA ASN A 90 -1.95 -3.44 5.06
C ASN A 90 -1.19 -2.71 3.93
N ILE A 91 -1.14 -1.38 3.97
CA ILE A 91 -0.40 -0.49 3.05
C ILE A 91 0.29 0.55 3.92
N PRO A 92 1.55 0.90 3.63
CA PRO A 92 2.22 1.94 4.37
C PRO A 92 1.68 3.33 3.97
N LEU A 93 1.57 4.20 4.97
CA LEU A 93 0.96 5.53 4.81
C LEU A 93 1.66 6.59 5.64
N ILE A 94 1.55 7.84 5.21
CA ILE A 94 1.83 9.03 6.01
C ILE A 94 0.55 9.86 6.09
N SER A 95 0.06 10.10 7.29
CA SER A 95 -1.04 11.02 7.56
C SER A 95 -0.48 12.36 8.02
N ILE A 96 -1.03 13.44 7.47
CA ILE A 96 -0.77 14.81 7.87
C ILE A 96 -2.10 15.42 8.26
N GLU A 97 -2.22 15.84 9.52
CA GLU A 97 -3.46 16.37 10.07
C GLU A 97 -3.21 17.77 10.63
N PHE A 98 -4.13 18.69 10.35
CA PHE A 98 -4.04 20.06 10.80
C PHE A 98 -5.42 20.71 10.94
N VAL A 99 -5.50 21.72 11.79
CA VAL A 99 -6.68 22.58 11.93
C VAL A 99 -6.56 23.72 10.92
N PRO A 100 -7.47 23.86 9.95
CA PRO A 100 -7.36 24.89 8.93
C PRO A 100 -7.69 26.29 9.51
N SER A 101 -6.99 27.34 9.07
CA SER A 101 -7.23 28.72 9.50
C SER A 101 -8.55 29.31 9.00
N GLN A 102 -9.03 28.77 7.87
CA GLN A 102 -10.29 29.12 7.23
C GLN A 102 -10.86 27.88 6.53
N LYS A 103 -12.15 27.89 6.20
CA LYS A 103 -12.74 26.80 5.41
C LYS A 103 -11.98 26.68 4.08
N MET A 104 -11.33 25.56 3.87
CA MET A 104 -10.61 25.27 2.63
C MET A 104 -11.57 24.75 1.57
N GLU A 105 -11.46 25.25 0.35
CA GLU A 105 -12.18 24.71 -0.79
C GLU A 105 -11.53 23.40 -1.25
N THR A 106 -12.32 22.54 -1.88
CA THR A 106 -11.86 21.23 -2.38
C THR A 106 -10.63 21.36 -3.31
N GLU A 107 -10.59 22.41 -4.13
CA GLU A 107 -9.47 22.68 -5.05
C GLU A 107 -8.17 23.08 -4.32
N ASP A 108 -8.28 23.79 -3.19
CA ASP A 108 -7.13 24.16 -2.38
C ASP A 108 -6.51 22.93 -1.71
N ILE A 109 -7.36 22.04 -1.17
CA ILE A 109 -6.92 20.79 -0.54
C ILE A 109 -6.30 19.86 -1.59
N ALA A 110 -6.86 19.80 -2.79
CA ALA A 110 -6.30 19.06 -3.92
C ALA A 110 -4.91 19.63 -4.29
N THR A 111 -4.77 20.95 -4.41
CA THR A 111 -3.48 21.59 -4.72
C THR A 111 -2.44 21.34 -3.62
N LEU A 112 -2.86 21.41 -2.35
CA LEU A 112 -2.00 21.12 -1.21
C LEU A 112 -1.55 19.65 -1.20
N SER A 113 -2.48 18.73 -1.45
CA SER A 113 -2.22 17.29 -1.52
C SER A 113 -1.22 16.94 -2.65
N GLU A 114 -1.31 17.59 -3.81
CA GLU A 114 -0.33 17.44 -4.90
C GLU A 114 1.06 17.95 -4.50
N ARG A 115 1.15 19.09 -3.81
CA ARG A 115 2.43 19.62 -3.31
C ARG A 115 3.09 18.65 -2.33
N LEU A 116 2.30 18.09 -1.41
CA LEU A 116 2.77 17.09 -0.44
C LEU A 116 3.22 15.81 -1.15
N LYS A 117 2.43 15.32 -2.12
CA LYS A 117 2.81 14.18 -2.98
C LYS A 117 4.15 14.41 -3.67
N LEU A 118 4.34 15.57 -4.30
CA LEU A 118 5.59 15.92 -4.98
C LEU A 118 6.78 15.96 -4.02
N LYS A 119 6.60 16.53 -2.83
CA LYS A 119 7.66 16.58 -1.82
C LYS A 119 8.05 15.18 -1.34
N PHE A 120 7.06 14.36 -1.05
CA PHE A 120 7.24 12.96 -0.66
C PHE A 120 7.93 12.14 -1.77
N ARG A 121 7.49 12.29 -3.03
CA ARG A 121 8.08 11.61 -4.19
C ARG A 121 9.55 11.99 -4.39
N ARG A 122 9.91 13.26 -4.19
CA ARG A 122 11.31 13.72 -4.24
C ARG A 122 12.15 13.06 -3.15
N TYR A 123 11.63 13.00 -1.93
CA TYR A 123 12.30 12.29 -0.84
C TYR A 123 12.53 10.82 -1.18
N TYR A 124 11.50 10.10 -1.63
CA TYR A 124 11.60 8.69 -2.05
C TYR A 124 12.66 8.47 -3.13
N THR A 125 12.61 9.30 -4.17
CA THR A 125 13.53 9.19 -5.30
C THR A 125 14.97 9.45 -4.86
N SER A 126 15.21 10.41 -3.96
CA SER A 126 16.55 10.68 -3.42
C SER A 126 17.14 9.52 -2.61
N ARG A 127 16.28 8.63 -2.10
CA ARG A 127 16.64 7.41 -1.36
C ARG A 127 16.68 6.16 -2.26
N GLY A 128 16.48 6.31 -3.57
CA GLY A 128 16.43 5.18 -4.51
C GLY A 128 15.15 4.34 -4.41
N LEU A 129 14.12 4.84 -3.74
CA LEU A 129 12.83 4.17 -3.56
C LEU A 129 11.86 4.52 -4.71
N GLY A 130 10.94 3.60 -5.01
CA GLY A 130 9.98 3.75 -6.10
C GLY A 130 8.96 4.87 -5.88
N TRP A 131 8.50 5.50 -6.96
CA TRP A 131 7.63 6.69 -6.92
C TRP A 131 6.13 6.41 -6.68
N ARG A 132 5.78 5.20 -6.28
CA ARG A 132 4.41 4.71 -6.30
C ARG A 132 3.66 5.17 -5.06
N CYS A 133 2.99 6.29 -5.17
CA CYS A 133 2.20 6.88 -4.08
C CYS A 133 0.99 7.63 -4.63
N PHE A 134 -0.06 7.75 -3.82
CA PHE A 134 -1.20 8.60 -4.12
C PHE A 134 -1.76 9.23 -2.83
N PRO A 135 -2.18 10.50 -2.87
CA PRO A 135 -2.79 11.16 -1.74
C PRO A 135 -4.32 11.02 -1.74
N THR A 136 -4.90 10.99 -0.55
CA THR A 136 -6.33 11.16 -0.28
C THR A 136 -6.51 12.22 0.78
N TYR A 137 -7.66 12.88 0.83
CA TYR A 137 -7.95 13.81 1.90
C TYR A 137 -9.36 13.62 2.46
N THR A 138 -9.49 13.96 3.74
CA THR A 138 -10.76 14.04 4.46
C THR A 138 -10.84 15.41 5.10
N GLN A 139 -11.95 16.09 4.89
CA GLN A 139 -12.24 17.40 5.48
C GLN A 139 -13.38 17.25 6.46
N SER A 140 -13.13 17.64 7.71
CA SER A 140 -14.15 17.81 8.74
C SER A 140 -14.35 19.30 9.05
N GLU A 141 -15.29 19.62 9.95
CA GLU A 141 -15.51 21.01 10.37
C GLU A 141 -14.29 21.61 11.06
N ASN A 142 -13.50 20.78 11.76
CA ASN A 142 -12.42 21.25 12.64
C ASN A 142 -11.01 20.84 12.19
N PHE A 143 -10.89 19.93 11.23
CA PHE A 143 -9.59 19.44 10.79
C PHE A 143 -9.61 19.04 9.32
N VAL A 144 -8.44 19.10 8.71
CA VAL A 144 -8.16 18.52 7.40
C VAL A 144 -7.09 17.44 7.61
N GLN A 145 -7.36 16.26 7.08
CA GLN A 145 -6.43 15.15 7.09
C GLN A 145 -6.06 14.78 5.66
N ILE A 146 -4.76 14.77 5.36
CA ILE A 146 -4.21 14.34 4.08
C ILE A 146 -3.38 13.08 4.32
N ILE A 147 -3.74 11.99 3.66
CA ILE A 147 -3.07 10.70 3.76
C ILE A 147 -2.37 10.39 2.45
N ILE A 148 -1.07 10.16 2.48
CA ILE A 148 -0.29 9.68 1.35
C ILE A 148 -0.07 8.17 1.53
N TYR A 149 -0.72 7.37 0.70
CA TYR A 149 -0.44 5.94 0.60
C TYR A 149 0.74 5.73 -0.35
N TYR A 150 1.62 4.79 -0.03
CA TYR A 150 2.77 4.48 -0.88
C TYR A 150 3.07 2.99 -0.93
N GLY A 151 3.87 2.57 -1.92
CA GLY A 151 4.39 1.22 -2.02
C GLY A 151 5.91 1.25 -2.04
N GLU A 152 6.53 0.73 -0.98
CA GLU A 152 7.99 0.64 -0.89
C GLU A 152 8.50 -0.64 -1.56
N PHE A 153 7.78 -1.75 -1.36
CA PHE A 153 8.10 -3.05 -1.92
C PHE A 153 7.09 -3.50 -2.98
N GLN A 154 7.46 -4.51 -3.79
CA GLN A 154 6.54 -5.09 -4.77
C GLN A 154 5.29 -5.71 -4.14
N GLU A 155 5.41 -6.20 -2.91
CA GLU A 155 4.29 -6.79 -2.15
C GLU A 155 3.24 -5.76 -1.76
N ASP A 156 3.66 -4.50 -1.52
CA ASP A 156 2.75 -3.40 -1.20
C ASP A 156 1.86 -3.01 -2.40
N MET A 157 2.22 -3.44 -3.61
CA MET A 157 1.56 -2.99 -4.84
C MET A 157 0.12 -3.46 -4.96
N LYS A 158 -0.15 -4.73 -4.68
CA LYS A 158 -1.50 -5.26 -4.80
C LYS A 158 -2.44 -4.58 -3.78
N PRO A 159 -2.08 -4.48 -2.48
CA PRO A 159 -2.82 -3.67 -1.52
C PRO A 159 -2.99 -2.21 -1.95
N LEU A 160 -1.92 -1.53 -2.37
CA LEU A 160 -1.96 -0.12 -2.80
C LEU A 160 -2.97 0.10 -3.93
N MET A 161 -2.95 -0.77 -4.94
CA MET A 161 -3.87 -0.71 -6.08
C MET A 161 -5.31 -1.00 -5.69
N THR A 162 -5.54 -1.95 -4.78
CA THR A 162 -6.87 -2.21 -4.22
C THR A 162 -7.40 -0.98 -3.51
N LYS A 163 -6.60 -0.35 -2.64
CA LYS A 163 -7.01 0.85 -1.91
C LYS A 163 -7.28 2.03 -2.84
N TYR A 164 -6.44 2.22 -3.85
CA TYR A 164 -6.69 3.24 -4.86
C TYR A 164 -8.03 3.02 -5.58
N GLN A 165 -8.35 1.77 -5.96
CA GLN A 165 -9.64 1.45 -6.57
C GLN A 165 -10.84 1.65 -5.62
N GLU A 166 -10.68 1.36 -4.33
CA GLU A 166 -11.71 1.65 -3.31
C GLU A 166 -11.98 3.14 -3.23
N VAL A 167 -10.92 3.95 -3.13
CA VAL A 167 -10.99 5.41 -3.09
C VAL A 167 -11.62 5.99 -4.37
N LEU A 168 -11.34 5.42 -5.54
CA LEU A 168 -11.99 5.81 -6.80
C LEU A 168 -13.50 5.48 -6.83
N ARG A 169 -13.94 4.46 -6.09
CA ARG A 169 -15.35 4.03 -6.03
C ARG A 169 -16.15 4.85 -5.01
N GLU A 170 -15.48 5.32 -3.96
CA GLU A 170 -16.04 6.29 -3.03
C GLU A 170 -16.35 7.57 -3.83
N LYS A 171 -17.65 7.91 -3.94
CA LYS A 171 -18.08 9.13 -4.63
C LYS A 171 -17.48 10.32 -3.89
N ASN A 172 -16.88 11.26 -4.63
CA ASN A 172 -16.47 12.57 -4.12
C ASN A 172 -17.68 13.25 -3.42
N SER A 173 -17.79 13.09 -2.11
CA SER A 173 -18.63 13.94 -1.28
C SER A 173 -17.92 15.27 -1.09
N SER A 174 -18.62 16.32 -0.63
CA SER A 174 -17.96 17.60 -0.29
C SER A 174 -16.80 17.43 0.72
N ASP A 175 -16.85 16.36 1.50
CA ASP A 175 -16.01 16.14 2.68
C ASP A 175 -14.88 15.12 2.41
N PHE A 176 -14.88 14.48 1.24
CA PHE A 176 -13.91 13.45 0.88
C PHE A 176 -13.52 13.55 -0.60
N GLY A 177 -12.22 13.52 -0.88
CA GLY A 177 -11.77 13.46 -2.26
C GLY A 177 -10.38 12.87 -2.41
N HIS A 178 -10.08 12.58 -3.67
CA HIS A 178 -8.83 11.98 -4.09
C HIS A 178 -8.31 12.70 -5.31
N LEU A 179 -6.98 12.72 -5.43
CA LEU A 179 -6.35 13.14 -6.67
C LEU A 179 -6.18 11.91 -7.54
N ARG A 180 -6.76 11.95 -8.74
CA ARG A 180 -6.45 10.96 -9.77
C ARG A 180 -4.98 11.09 -10.14
N ASP A 181 -4.29 9.97 -10.15
CA ASP A 181 -2.92 9.89 -10.62
C ASP A 181 -2.91 9.14 -11.96
N GLU A 182 -2.71 9.88 -13.06
CA GLU A 182 -2.76 9.34 -14.44
C GLU A 182 -1.70 8.26 -14.68
N ASP A 183 -0.54 8.36 -14.01
CA ASP A 183 0.53 7.38 -14.11
C ASP A 183 0.11 6.07 -13.44
N LEU A 184 -0.54 6.16 -12.27
CA LEU A 184 -1.07 5.01 -11.53
C LEU A 184 -2.24 4.35 -12.29
N ASP A 185 -3.13 5.16 -12.88
CA ASP A 185 -4.21 4.69 -13.76
C ASP A 185 -3.67 3.91 -14.97
N THR A 186 -2.53 4.35 -15.52
CA THR A 186 -1.86 3.69 -16.65
C THR A 186 -1.23 2.35 -16.21
N GLU A 187 -0.65 2.28 -15.02
CA GLU A 187 -0.10 1.04 -14.46
C GLU A 187 -1.22 0.02 -14.17
N ILE A 188 -2.36 0.45 -13.64
CA ILE A 188 -3.56 -0.40 -13.43
C ILE A 188 -4.09 -0.96 -14.76
N LYS A 189 -4.16 -0.11 -15.81
CA LYS A 189 -4.62 -0.54 -17.14
C LYS A 189 -3.70 -1.58 -17.77
N LYS A 190 -2.39 -1.52 -17.51
CA LYS A 190 -1.43 -2.54 -17.96
C LYS A 190 -1.62 -3.85 -17.21
N LEU A 191 -1.82 -3.79 -15.89
CA LEU A 191 -2.06 -4.98 -15.06
C LEU A 191 -3.36 -5.72 -15.39
N LYS A 192 -4.42 -5.01 -15.82
CA LYS A 192 -5.69 -5.62 -16.25
C LYS A 192 -5.65 -6.29 -17.63
N LYS A 193 -4.62 -6.02 -18.42
CA LYS A 193 -4.41 -6.62 -19.76
C LYS A 193 -3.44 -7.81 -19.76
N SER A 194 -2.72 -8.00 -18.65
CA SER A 194 -1.86 -9.15 -18.36
C SER A 194 -2.69 -10.28 -17.75
#